data_AF-A0A960WMZ4-F1
#
_entry.id   AF-A0A960WMZ4-F1
#
_cell.length_a   1.000
_cell.length_b   1.000
_cell.length_c   1.000
_cell.angle_alpha   90.00
_cell.angle_beta   90.00
_cell.angle_gamma   90.00
#
_symmetry.space_group_name_H-M   'P 1'
#
loop_
_entity.id
_entity.type
_entity.pdbx_description
1 polymer ?
#
loop_
_entity_poly.entity_id
_entity_poly.type
_entity_poly.pdbx_seq_one_letter_code
_entity_poly.pdbx_strand_id
1 'polypeptide(L)' 'MNNEIALLSQFLESLGPEVSGHSAVPLSSEQIEQIREFASGRLGPAERQTLLPSILENETALHTLVKALQAQA' A
#
# COMPACT_ATOMS: atom_id res chain seq x y z
N MET A 1 12.23 -13.03 1.89
CA MET A 1 12.17 -11.59 1.59
C MET A 1 11.76 -11.28 0.15
N ASN A 2 12.57 -11.52 -0.90
CA ASN A 2 12.19 -11.11 -2.27
C ASN A 2 10.90 -11.80 -2.81
N ASN A 3 10.72 -13.09 -2.52
CA ASN A 3 9.52 -13.84 -2.93
C ASN A 3 8.23 -13.44 -2.21
N GLU A 4 8.31 -12.98 -0.96
CA GLU A 4 7.11 -12.64 -0.18
C GLU A 4 6.52 -11.30 -0.62
N ILE A 5 7.37 -10.32 -0.95
CA ILE A 5 6.94 -9.04 -1.51
C ILE A 5 6.41 -9.24 -2.93
N ALA A 6 7.02 -10.11 -3.73
CA ALA A 6 6.50 -10.47 -5.05
C ALA A 6 5.12 -11.14 -4.98
N LEU A 7 4.93 -12.07 -4.03
CA LEU A 7 3.64 -12.72 -3.76
C LEU A 7 2.59 -11.73 -3.26
N LEU A 8 2.95 -10.81 -2.37
CA LEU A 8 2.06 -9.73 -1.92
C LEU A 8 1.69 -8.80 -3.07
N SER A 9 2.65 -8.39 -3.89
CA SER A 9 2.40 -7.55 -5.07
C SER A 9 1.44 -8.24 -6.03
N GLN A 10 1.68 -9.52 -6.32
CA GLN A 10 0.87 -10.31 -7.24
C GLN A 10 -0.52 -10.63 -6.67
N PHE A 11 -0.63 -10.83 -5.35
CA PHE A 11 -1.90 -10.96 -4.66
C PHE A 11 -2.71 -9.66 -4.75
N LEU A 12 -2.07 -8.52 -4.47
CA LEU A 12 -2.69 -7.20 -4.52
C LEU A 12 -3.05 -6.79 -5.96
N GLU A 13 -2.27 -7.19 -6.97
CA GLU A 13 -2.63 -7.07 -8.40
C GLU A 13 -3.76 -8.03 -8.80
N SER A 14 -3.89 -9.17 -8.12
CA SER A 14 -4.98 -10.14 -8.36
C SER A 14 -6.28 -9.81 -7.63
N LEU A 15 -6.25 -8.87 -6.66
CA LEU A 15 -7.44 -8.24 -6.09
C LEU A 15 -8.08 -7.31 -7.14
N GLY A 16 -8.31 -7.81 -8.36
CA GLY A 16 -9.15 -7.16 -9.35
C GLY A 16 -10.60 -7.01 -8.86
N PRO A 17 -11.55 -6.73 -9.76
CA PRO A 17 -12.66 -5.76 -9.70
C PRO A 17 -13.57 -5.69 -8.45
N GLU A 18 -13.40 -6.57 -7.47
CA GLU A 18 -14.11 -6.59 -6.19
C GLU A 18 -13.64 -5.49 -5.22
N VAL A 19 -12.44 -4.91 -5.40
CA VAL A 19 -12.02 -3.64 -4.75
C VAL A 19 -12.18 -2.39 -5.62
N SER A 20 -12.59 -2.52 -6.89
CA SER A 20 -12.85 -1.36 -7.78
C SER A 20 -14.08 -0.53 -7.37
N GLY A 21 -14.77 -0.90 -6.28
CA GLY A 21 -15.76 -0.07 -5.60
C GLY A 21 -15.17 0.92 -4.59
N HIS A 22 -13.88 0.79 -4.26
CA HIS A 22 -13.18 1.68 -3.34
C HIS A 22 -12.63 2.89 -4.09
N SER A 23 -12.93 4.08 -3.57
CA SER A 23 -12.64 5.37 -4.19
C SER A 23 -11.19 5.46 -4.72
N ALA A 24 -11.04 5.58 -6.05
CA ALA A 24 -9.78 5.95 -6.70
C ALA A 24 -9.48 7.44 -6.53
N VAL A 25 -9.49 7.91 -5.26
CA VAL A 25 -9.21 9.30 -4.94
C VAL A 25 -7.71 9.52 -5.05
N PRO A 26 -7.27 10.54 -5.80
CA PRO A 26 -5.86 10.89 -5.90
C PRO A 26 -5.30 11.19 -4.50
N LEU A 27 -4.16 10.60 -4.19
CA LEU A 27 -3.50 10.79 -2.92
C LEU A 27 -2.82 12.16 -2.85
N SER A 28 -2.84 12.76 -1.67
CA SER A 28 -2.00 13.91 -1.37
C SER A 28 -0.53 13.48 -1.24
N SER A 29 0.39 14.43 -1.42
CA SER A 29 1.82 14.18 -1.23
C SER A 29 2.15 13.65 0.16
N GLU A 30 1.40 14.08 1.19
CA GLU A 30 1.55 13.61 2.57
C GLU A 30 1.13 12.13 2.71
N GLN A 31 0.03 11.73 2.09
CA GLN A 31 -0.42 10.33 2.09
C GLN A 31 0.57 9.41 1.35
N ILE A 32 1.13 9.88 0.23
CA ILE A 32 2.17 9.17 -0.50
C ILE A 32 3.41 8.97 0.39
N GLU A 33 3.81 9.99 1.14
CA GLU A 33 4.95 9.90 2.04
C GLU A 33 4.68 8.93 3.19
N GLN A 34 3.49 8.97 3.81
CA GLN A 34 3.09 8.01 4.84
C GLN A 34 3.12 6.57 4.34
N ILE A 35 2.73 6.33 3.09
CA ILE A 35 2.81 5.01 2.46
C ILE A 35 4.26 4.57 2.23
N ARG A 36 5.15 5.49 1.86
CA ARG A 36 6.59 5.21 1.75
C ARG A 36 7.20 4.90 3.11
N GLU A 37 6.86 5.67 4.14
CA GLU A 37 7.27 5.42 5.52
C GLU A 37 6.78 4.04 6.01
N PHE A 38 5.52 3.69 5.70
CA PHE A 38 4.95 2.38 5.95
C PHE A 38 5.77 1.27 5.28
N ALA A 39 6.02 1.41 3.97
CA ALA A 39 6.76 0.44 3.19
C ALA A 39 8.21 0.28 3.69
N SER A 40 8.82 1.37 4.18
CA SER A 40 10.19 1.38 4.72
C SER A 40 10.33 0.81 6.13
N GLY A 41 9.21 0.48 6.79
CA GLY A 41 9.19 -0.04 8.14
C GLY A 41 9.55 0.99 9.22
N ARG A 42 9.71 2.28 8.85
CA ARG A 42 10.02 3.39 9.76
C ARG A 42 8.84 3.80 10.64
N LEU A 43 7.61 3.48 10.23
CA LEU A 43 6.43 3.66 11.08
C LEU A 43 6.41 2.65 12.22
N GLY A 44 5.98 3.10 13.40
CA GLY A 44 5.74 2.27 14.56
C GLY A 44 4.53 1.35 14.39
N PRO A 45 4.35 0.34 15.27
CA PRO A 45 3.25 -0.62 15.18
C PRO A 45 1.86 0.02 15.22
N ALA A 46 1.70 1.07 16.05
CA ALA A 46 0.44 1.80 16.20
C ALA A 46 0.08 2.63 14.96
N GLU A 47 1.07 3.26 14.35
CA GLU A 47 0.89 4.07 13.14
C GLU A 47 0.53 3.20 11.94
N ARG A 48 1.18 2.03 11.83
CA ARG A 48 0.85 1.04 10.79
C ARG A 48 -0.58 0.52 10.91
N GLN A 49 -1.04 0.19 12.11
CA GLN A 49 -2.42 -0.27 12.33
C GLN A 49 -3.45 0.81 12.00
N THR A 50 -3.11 2.08 12.20
CA THR A 50 -3.98 3.21 11.87
C THR A 50 -4.00 3.48 10.35
N LEU A 51 -2.87 3.33 9.67
CA LEU A 51 -2.74 3.60 8.23
C LEU A 51 -3.24 2.46 7.34
N LEU A 52 -3.17 1.22 7.81
CA LEU A 52 -3.57 0.02 7.06
C LEU A 52 -5.00 0.11 6.50
N PRO A 53 -6.04 0.43 7.29
CA PRO A 53 -7.40 0.57 6.80
C PRO A 53 -7.51 1.60 5.67
N SER A 54 -6.93 2.79 5.88
CA SER A 54 -6.95 3.87 4.89
C SER A 54 -6.25 3.52 3.58
N ILE A 55 -5.20 2.69 3.63
CA ILE A 55 -4.49 2.19 2.44
C ILE A 55 -5.34 1.13 1.72
N LEU A 56 -6.01 0.25 2.47
CA LEU A 56 -6.86 -0.80 1.90
C LEU A 56 -8.16 -0.24 1.29
N GLU A 57 -8.67 0.86 1.84
CA GLU A 57 -9.87 1.56 1.36
C GLU A 57 -9.64 2.44 0.13
N ASN A 58 -8.39 2.58 -0.34
CA ASN A 58 -8.04 3.37 -1.52
C ASN A 58 -7.10 2.61 -2.46
N GLU A 59 -7.61 2.28 -3.64
CA GLU A 59 -6.87 1.54 -4.68
C GLU A 59 -5.55 2.24 -5.07
N THR A 60 -5.54 3.57 -5.16
CA THR A 60 -4.34 4.36 -5.47
C THR A 60 -3.29 4.23 -4.36
N ALA A 61 -3.71 4.19 -3.09
CA ALA A 61 -2.81 3.98 -1.96
C ALA A 61 -2.18 2.59 -1.98
N LEU A 62 -2.99 1.60 -2.29
CA LEU A 62 -2.59 0.20 -2.35
C LEU A 62 -1.57 -0.04 -3.47
N HIS A 63 -1.81 0.50 -4.67
CA HIS A 63 -0.80 0.50 -5.75
C HIS A 63 0.47 1.28 -5.40
N THR A 64 0.34 2.40 -4.70
CA THR A 64 1.50 3.19 -4.25
C THR A 64 2.34 2.41 -3.25
N LEU A 65 1.70 1.68 -2.33
CA LEU A 65 2.37 0.81 -1.36
C LEU A 65 3.12 -0.33 -2.05
N VAL A 66 2.48 -1.02 -2.99
CA VAL A 66 3.11 -2.10 -3.77
C VAL A 66 4.35 -1.59 -4.50
N LYS A 67 4.24 -0.46 -5.21
CA LYS A 67 5.38 0.17 -5.89
C LYS A 67 6.50 0.53 -4.92
N ALA A 68 6.16 1.07 -3.75
CA ALA A 68 7.14 1.43 -2.73
C ALA A 68 7.84 0.20 -2.14
N LEU A 69 7.14 -0.92 -1.96
CA LEU A 69 7.73 -2.19 -1.50
C LEU A 69 8.62 -2.84 -2.57
N GLN A 70 8.21 -2.82 -3.84
CA GLN A 70 9.00 -3.31 -4.96
C GLN A 70 10.30 -2.51 -5.16
N ALA A 71 10.26 -1.19 -4.96
CA ALA A 71 11.44 -0.33 -5.07
C ALA A 71 12.49 -0.58 -3.96
N GLN A 72 12.13 -1.29 -2.89
CA GLN A 72 13.00 -1.63 -1.78
C GLN A 72 13.56 -3.07 -1.85
N ALA A 73 13.09 -3.86 -2.81
CA ALA A 73 13.48 -5.26 -3.04
C ALA A 73 14.71 -5.37 -3.96
#